data_AF-A0A1H9WEZ6-F1
#
_entry.id   AF-A0A1H9WEZ6-F1
#
_cell.length_a   1.000
_cell.length_b   1.000
_cell.length_c   1.000
_cell.angle_alpha   90.00
_cell.angle_beta   90.00
_cell.angle_gamma   90.00
#
_symmetry.space_group_name_H-M   'P 1'
#
loop_
_entity.id
_entity.type
_entity.pdbx_description
1 polymer ?
#
loop_
_entity_poly.entity_id
_entity_poly.type
_entity_poly.pdbx_seq_one_letter_code
_entity_poly.pdbx_strand_id
1 'polypeptide(L)'
;MGCLSKLSSDYWNVPLADLEAIQTSLDAMAQTLRGVEDGAYGIDGPDDIFGGEMVAAVEEFFADWKGSRRVLIDNINTMGTVSGEIASAVRQFDTETASGLSQMGAQLRGEGQQE
;
A
#
# COMPACT_ATOMS: atom_id res chain seq x y z
N MET A 1 -40.73 25.68 4.73
CA MET A 1 -39.56 25.29 5.53
C MET A 1 -38.88 24.16 4.79
N GLY A 2 -37.76 24.47 4.12
CA GLY A 2 -37.02 23.50 3.32
C GLY A 2 -36.09 22.68 4.20
N CYS A 3 -36.29 21.38 4.24
CA CYS A 3 -35.31 20.45 4.78
C CYS A 3 -34.32 20.11 3.66
N LEU A 4 -33.15 20.75 3.70
CA LEU A 4 -31.92 20.28 3.06
C LEU A 4 -31.46 19.00 3.77
N SER A 5 -32.24 17.93 3.68
CA SER A 5 -31.84 16.63 4.18
C SER A 5 -31.03 15.93 3.10
N LYS A 6 -29.72 15.82 3.36
CA LYS A 6 -28.75 14.94 2.70
C LYS A 6 -28.31 15.37 1.30
N LEU A 7 -27.35 16.29 1.26
CA LEU A 7 -26.22 16.14 0.33
C LEU A 7 -25.37 14.94 0.81
N SER A 8 -25.92 13.73 0.76
CA SER A 8 -25.05 12.57 0.62
C SER A 8 -24.58 12.67 -0.81
N SER A 9 -23.33 13.05 -1.01
CA SER A 9 -22.74 13.09 -2.33
C SER A 9 -22.90 11.72 -3.00
N ASP A 10 -23.50 11.68 -4.19
CA ASP A 10 -23.56 10.48 -5.04
C ASP A 10 -22.17 10.12 -5.63
N TYR A 11 -21.12 10.86 -5.26
CA TYR A 11 -19.76 10.60 -5.73
C TYR A 11 -19.08 9.57 -4.83
N TRP A 12 -18.29 8.70 -5.46
CA TRP A 12 -17.43 7.75 -4.78
C TRP A 12 -16.46 8.50 -3.84
N ASN A 13 -16.57 8.25 -2.54
CA ASN A 13 -15.59 8.71 -1.56
C ASN A 13 -14.43 7.73 -1.54
N VAL A 14 -13.28 8.15 -2.04
CA VAL A 14 -12.06 7.35 -1.95
C VAL A 14 -11.63 7.26 -0.48
N PRO A 15 -11.39 6.06 0.06
CA PRO A 15 -11.00 5.90 1.45
C PRO A 15 -9.50 6.19 1.64
N LEU A 16 -9.12 7.47 1.58
CA LEU A 16 -7.71 7.90 1.66
C LEU A 16 -6.98 7.35 2.90
N ALA A 17 -7.62 7.42 4.07
CA ALA A 17 -7.05 6.92 5.32
C ALA A 17 -6.81 5.40 5.28
N ASP A 18 -7.71 4.64 4.64
CA ASP A 18 -7.56 3.19 4.52
C ASP A 18 -6.43 2.84 3.55
N LEU A 19 -6.28 3.58 2.45
CA LEU A 19 -5.17 3.39 1.50
C LEU A 19 -3.80 3.64 2.15
N GLU A 20 -3.68 4.69 2.97
CA GLU A 20 -2.45 4.98 3.72
C GLU A 20 -2.17 3.92 4.80
N ALA A 21 -3.22 3.43 5.47
CA ALA A 21 -3.11 2.35 6.44
C ALA A 21 -2.69 1.03 5.79
N ILE A 22 -3.20 0.73 4.59
CA ILE A 22 -2.79 -0.43 3.77
C ILE A 22 -1.31 -0.32 3.42
N GLN A 23 -0.86 0.82 2.89
CA GLN A 23 0.55 1.04 2.58
C GLN A 23 1.44 0.78 3.81
N THR A 24 1.11 1.40 4.94
CA THR A 24 1.86 1.24 6.20
C THR A 24 1.92 -0.21 6.66
N SER A 25 0.79 -0.93 6.55
CA SER A 25 0.71 -2.34 6.95
C SER A 25 1.56 -3.24 6.04
N LEU A 26 1.54 -2.98 4.74
CA LEU A 26 2.33 -3.71 3.75
C LEU A 26 3.83 -3.47 3.96
N ASP A 27 4.25 -2.24 4.25
CA ASP A 27 5.64 -1.92 4.57
C ASP A 27 6.12 -2.66 5.82
N ALA A 28 5.29 -2.74 6.87
CA ALA A 28 5.60 -3.49 8.08
C ALA A 28 5.70 -5.01 7.83
N MET A 29 4.83 -5.56 6.97
CA MET A 29 4.89 -6.96 6.55
C MET A 29 6.18 -7.26 5.78
N ALA A 30 6.58 -6.38 4.85
CA ALA A 30 7.82 -6.53 4.10
C ALA A 30 9.05 -6.53 5.03
N GLN A 31 9.08 -5.66 6.04
CA GLN A 31 10.14 -5.64 7.05
C GLN A 31 10.19 -6.92 7.87
N THR A 32 9.03 -7.42 8.30
CA THR A 32 8.93 -8.69 9.05
C THR A 32 9.47 -9.84 8.20
N LEU A 33 9.05 -9.95 6.94
CA LEU A 33 9.51 -11.01 6.03
C LEU A 33 11.01 -10.93 5.71
N ARG A 34 11.59 -9.73 5.67
CA ARG A 34 13.04 -9.57 5.54
C ARG A 34 13.78 -10.12 6.77
N GLY A 35 13.30 -9.82 7.98
CA GLY A 35 13.92 -10.28 9.23
C GLY A 35 13.86 -11.79 9.48
N VAL A 36 12.89 -12.51 8.89
CA VAL A 36 12.78 -13.98 9.03
C VAL A 36 13.92 -14.71 8.31
N GLU A 37 14.56 -14.11 7.29
CA GLU A 37 15.69 -14.74 6.61
C GLU A 37 16.90 -14.92 7.52
N ASP A 38 17.18 -13.95 8.39
CA ASP A 38 18.37 -13.98 9.24
C ASP A 38 18.35 -15.13 10.25
N GLY A 39 17.16 -15.63 10.61
CA GLY A 39 16.99 -16.78 11.51
C GLY A 39 16.88 -18.14 10.80
N ALA A 40 16.86 -18.15 9.46
CA ALA A 40 16.68 -19.36 8.67
C ALA A 40 18.03 -20.05 8.39
N TYR A 41 18.52 -20.83 9.37
CA TYR A 41 19.73 -21.64 9.23
C TYR A 41 19.42 -23.07 8.79
N GLY A 42 20.34 -23.67 8.03
CA GLY A 42 20.25 -25.06 7.56
C GLY A 42 20.42 -26.09 8.68
N ILE A 43 20.39 -27.38 8.32
CA ILE A 43 20.63 -28.48 9.25
C ILE A 43 22.12 -28.59 9.57
N ASP A 44 22.45 -28.72 10.86
CA ASP A 44 23.80 -28.99 11.34
C ASP A 44 23.87 -30.43 11.91
N GLY A 45 24.99 -31.12 11.69
CA GLY A 45 25.22 -32.51 12.14
C GLY A 45 24.43 -33.64 11.42
N PRO A 46 24.32 -33.64 10.08
CA PRO A 46 23.75 -34.79 9.35
C PRO A 46 24.64 -36.05 9.49
N ASP A 47 24.02 -37.22 9.62
CA ASP A 47 24.72 -38.52 9.74
C ASP A 47 25.30 -38.99 8.38
N ASP A 48 26.39 -39.76 8.38
CA ASP A 48 27.09 -40.19 7.17
C ASP A 48 26.32 -41.21 6.29
N ILE A 49 25.21 -41.79 6.77
CA ILE A 49 24.45 -42.84 6.08
C ILE A 49 23.28 -42.26 5.28
N PHE A 50 22.45 -41.40 5.86
CA PHE A 50 21.31 -40.76 5.18
C PHE A 50 21.35 -39.23 5.19
N GLY A 51 22.36 -38.63 5.83
CA GLY A 51 22.46 -37.19 6.00
C GLY A 51 22.69 -36.43 4.70
N GLY A 52 23.33 -37.02 3.70
CA GLY A 52 23.54 -36.38 2.40
C GLY A 52 22.24 -36.06 1.65
N GLU A 53 21.31 -37.02 1.58
CA GLU A 53 20.00 -36.80 0.93
C GLU A 53 19.13 -35.83 1.74
N MET A 54 19.20 -35.90 3.07
CA MET A 54 18.46 -35.01 3.95
C MET A 54 18.97 -33.56 3.87
N VAL A 55 20.28 -33.36 3.80
CA VAL A 55 20.89 -32.04 3.57
C VAL A 55 20.44 -31.48 2.24
N ALA A 56 20.55 -32.25 1.15
CA ALA A 56 20.16 -31.80 -0.17
C ALA A 56 18.68 -31.38 -0.24
N ALA A 57 17.78 -32.19 0.35
CA ALA A 57 16.35 -31.88 0.40
C ALA A 57 16.06 -30.60 1.19
N VAL A 58 16.79 -30.36 2.29
CA VAL A 58 16.63 -29.15 3.10
C VAL A 58 17.22 -27.92 2.42
N GLU A 59 18.36 -28.05 1.74
CA GLU A 59 18.94 -26.98 0.93
C GLU A 59 18.01 -26.57 -0.21
N GLU A 60 17.42 -27.54 -0.92
CA GLU A 60 16.43 -27.30 -1.98
C GLU A 60 15.20 -26.57 -1.42
N PHE A 61 14.65 -27.07 -0.31
CA PHE A 61 13.54 -26.42 0.39
C PHE A 61 13.88 -24.97 0.77
N PHE A 62 15.07 -24.72 1.34
CA PHE A 62 15.47 -23.37 1.71
C PHE A 62 15.65 -22.45 0.49
N ALA A 63 16.14 -22.97 -0.63
CA ALA A 63 16.27 -22.21 -1.86
C ALA A 63 14.89 -21.78 -2.40
N ASP A 64 13.95 -22.71 -2.48
CA ASP A 64 12.57 -22.45 -2.93
C ASP A 64 11.84 -21.51 -1.99
N TRP A 65 12.01 -21.70 -0.68
CA TRP A 65 11.45 -20.82 0.33
C TRP A 65 12.00 -19.40 0.20
N LYS A 66 13.32 -19.22 0.05
CA LYS A 66 13.95 -17.90 -0.17
C LYS A 66 13.44 -17.23 -1.44
N GLY A 67 13.29 -18.00 -2.52
CA GLY A 67 12.73 -17.54 -3.79
C GLY A 67 11.29 -17.04 -3.63
N SER A 68 10.42 -17.88 -3.05
CA SER A 68 9.01 -17.55 -2.79
C SER A 68 8.85 -16.33 -1.88
N ARG A 69 9.69 -16.22 -0.83
CA ARG A 69 9.68 -15.08 0.09
C ARG A 69 10.05 -13.77 -0.62
N ARG A 70 11.03 -13.79 -1.52
CA ARG A 70 11.41 -12.61 -2.30
C ARG A 70 10.27 -12.12 -3.18
N VAL A 71 9.63 -13.04 -3.91
CA VAL A 71 8.46 -12.72 -4.76
C VAL A 71 7.32 -12.13 -3.93
N LEU A 72 7.05 -12.68 -2.74
CA LEU A 72 6.04 -12.13 -1.83
C LEU A 72 6.38 -10.70 -1.38
N ILE A 73 7.63 -10.44 -1.00
CA ILE A 73 8.10 -9.10 -0.63
C ILE A 73 7.92 -8.13 -1.81
N ASP A 74 8.26 -8.53 -3.03
CA ASP A 74 8.12 -7.68 -4.22
C ASP A 74 6.65 -7.33 -4.46
N ASN A 75 5.75 -8.31 -4.40
CA ASN A 75 4.30 -8.08 -4.53
C ASN A 75 3.76 -7.13 -3.45
N ILE A 76 4.19 -7.31 -2.20
CA ILE A 76 3.80 -6.43 -1.08
C ILE A 76 4.25 -4.99 -1.33
N ASN A 77 5.51 -4.79 -1.76
CA ASN A 77 6.03 -3.46 -2.06
C ASN A 77 5.24 -2.81 -3.22
N THR A 78 4.97 -3.56 -4.29
CA THR A 78 4.17 -3.06 -5.42
C THR A 78 2.78 -2.62 -4.98
N MET A 79 2.09 -3.44 -4.18
CA MET A 79 0.77 -3.09 -3.65
C MET A 79 0.81 -1.85 -2.76
N GLY A 80 1.83 -1.75 -1.89
CA GLY A 80 2.05 -0.58 -1.04
C GLY A 80 2.21 0.69 -1.86
N THR A 81 3.09 0.68 -2.86
CA THR A 81 3.31 1.81 -3.78
C THR A 81 2.03 2.22 -4.50
N VAL A 82 1.31 1.27 -5.11
CA VAL A 82 0.07 1.57 -5.84
C VAL A 82 -0.98 2.19 -4.92
N SER A 83 -1.14 1.68 -3.70
CA SER A 83 -2.10 2.25 -2.73
C SER A 83 -1.75 3.69 -2.35
N GLY A 84 -0.47 4.00 -2.14
CA GLY A 84 0.01 5.35 -1.87
C GLY A 84 -0.15 6.30 -3.06
N GLU A 85 0.12 5.83 -4.28
CA GLU A 85 -0.08 6.60 -5.51
C GLU A 85 -1.55 6.98 -5.72
N ILE A 86 -2.49 6.05 -5.49
CA ILE A 86 -3.93 6.34 -5.56
C ILE A 86 -4.30 7.40 -4.53
N ALA A 87 -3.83 7.26 -3.28
CA ALA A 87 -4.12 8.23 -2.23
C ALA A 87 -3.59 9.64 -2.57
N SER A 88 -2.36 9.71 -3.12
CA SER A 88 -1.75 10.96 -3.54
C SER A 88 -2.49 11.61 -4.72
N ALA A 89 -2.84 10.84 -5.75
CA ALA A 89 -3.54 11.34 -6.93
C ALA A 89 -4.91 11.92 -6.58
N VAL A 90 -5.65 11.24 -5.70
CA VAL A 90 -6.96 11.71 -5.25
C VAL A 90 -6.86 12.97 -4.41
N ARG A 91 -5.91 13.03 -3.48
CA ARG A 91 -5.65 14.26 -2.70
C ARG A 91 -5.31 15.45 -3.58
N GLN A 92 -4.50 15.22 -4.61
CA GLN A 92 -4.16 16.26 -5.58
C GLN A 92 -5.41 16.73 -6.34
N PHE A 93 -6.21 15.80 -6.87
CA PHE A 93 -7.44 16.11 -7.56
C PHE A 93 -8.42 16.93 -6.70
N ASP A 94 -8.61 16.55 -5.43
CA ASP A 94 -9.47 17.26 -4.50
C ASP A 94 -8.96 18.67 -4.23
N THR A 95 -7.64 18.83 -4.08
CA THR A 95 -6.99 20.13 -3.83
C THR A 95 -7.13 21.06 -5.03
N GLU A 96 -6.87 20.56 -6.23
CA GLU A 96 -6.99 21.33 -7.48
C GLU A 96 -8.44 21.73 -7.73
N THR A 97 -9.38 20.80 -7.53
CA THR A 97 -10.83 21.05 -7.68
C THR A 97 -11.31 22.10 -6.68
N ALA A 98 -10.96 21.97 -5.39
CA ALA A 98 -11.33 22.94 -4.37
C ALA A 98 -10.77 24.33 -4.65
N SER A 99 -9.52 24.40 -5.14
CA SER A 99 -8.87 25.66 -5.50
C SER A 99 -9.55 26.33 -6.70
N GLY A 100 -9.85 25.56 -7.76
CA GLY A 100 -10.56 26.04 -8.94
C GLY A 100 -11.96 26.56 -8.60
N LEU A 101 -12.73 25.81 -7.81
CA LEU A 101 -14.06 26.23 -7.35
C LEU A 101 -14.00 27.50 -6.49
N SER A 102 -12.99 27.60 -5.61
CA SER A 102 -12.80 28.80 -4.78
C SER A 102 -12.49 30.03 -5.63
N GLN A 103 -11.67 29.88 -6.68
CA GLN A 103 -11.35 30.94 -7.62
C GLN A 103 -12.58 31.37 -8.44
N MET A 104 -13.35 30.43 -8.97
CA MET A 104 -14.60 30.73 -9.68
C MET A 104 -15.59 31.46 -8.76
N GLY A 105 -15.74 31.00 -7.53
CA GLY A 105 -16.60 31.65 -6.53
C GLY A 105 -16.13 33.07 -6.19
N ALA A 106 -14.82 33.33 -6.17
CA ALA A 106 -14.27 34.67 -5.98
C ALA A 106 -14.56 35.60 -7.18
N GLN A 107 -14.45 35.09 -8.42
CA GLN A 107 -14.81 35.84 -9.62
C GLN A 107 -16.29 36.22 -9.62
N LEU A 108 -17.18 35.26 -9.36
CA LEU A 108 -18.63 35.50 -9.28
C LEU A 108 -19.01 36.51 -8.18
N ARG A 109 -18.28 36.55 -7.06
CA ARG A 109 -18.48 37.56 -6.01
C ARG A 109 -17.91 38.94 -6.39
N GLY A 110 -16.83 38.97 -7.18
CA GLY A 110 -16.19 40.21 -7.64
C GLY A 110 -16.93 40.93 -8.74
N GLU A 111 -17.71 40.22 -9.56
CA GLU A 111 -18.53 40.79 -10.63
C GLU A 111 -19.83 41.48 -10.13
N GLY A 112 -20.10 41.46 -8.83
CA GLY A 112 -21.27 42.12 -8.20
C GLY A 112 -21.02 43.49 -7.58
N GLN A 113 -19.86 44.12 -7.79
CA GLN A 113 -19.48 45.40 -7.15
C GLN A 113 -19.05 46.49 -8.14
N GLN A 114 -19.63 46.51 -9.34
CA GLN A 114 -19.54 47.65 -10.25
C GLN A 114 -20.94 48.18 -10.54
N GLU A 115 -21.49 48.93 -9.58
CA GLU A 115 -22.52 49.96 -9.81
C GLU A 115 -22.10 51.26 -9.12
#